data_AF-A0A7S1ADU3-F1
#
_entry.id   AF-A0A7S1ADU3-F1
#
_cell.length_a   1.000
_cell.length_b   1.000
_cell.length_c   1.000
_cell.angle_alpha   90.00
_cell.angle_beta   90.00
_cell.angle_gamma   90.00
#
_symmetry.space_group_name_H-M   'P 1'
#
loop_
_entity.id
_entity.type
_entity.pdbx_description
1 polymer ?
#
loop_
_entity_poly.entity_id
_entity_poly.type
_entity_poly.pdbx_seq_one_letter_code
_entity_poly.pdbx_strand_id
1 'polypeptide(L)'
;DVADQGPLWISSHVAEASCVHPAYPHKSVVEYYSSTHHQWLLGVVSFSTLQRADQQTMAVVYDVVLGLSRQLRQDVSLNFLRKPLSEGELVEVRTLDHGDSPTSWFPGQITRVRRVATGRAYSILLEKGDEPAQEVTVPGVDVRRFFPERSRVRIYRGNVLGWVTGVIADS
;
A
#
# COMPACT_ATOMS: atom_id res chain seq x y z
N ASP A 1 -21.23 66.08 -17.97
CA ASP A 1 -20.11 65.36 -17.35
C ASP A 1 -20.42 64.94 -15.93
N VAL A 2 -20.98 63.74 -15.77
CA VAL A 2 -21.09 63.04 -14.49
C VAL A 2 -20.55 61.64 -14.78
N ALA A 3 -19.38 61.35 -14.22
CA ALA A 3 -18.68 60.10 -14.43
C ALA A 3 -19.33 58.97 -13.62
N ASP A 4 -19.75 57.94 -14.34
CA ASP A 4 -20.32 56.69 -13.84
C ASP A 4 -19.20 55.82 -13.25
N GLN A 5 -19.16 55.69 -11.92
CA GLN A 5 -18.27 54.74 -11.24
C GLN A 5 -19.04 53.43 -11.02
N GLY A 6 -18.89 52.51 -11.97
CA GLY A 6 -19.38 51.15 -11.86
C GLY A 6 -18.73 50.38 -10.70
N PRO A 7 -19.44 49.40 -10.10
CA PRO A 7 -18.98 48.74 -8.89
C PRO A 7 -17.81 47.77 -9.17
N LEU A 8 -16.78 47.89 -8.33
CA LEU A 8 -15.68 46.94 -8.21
C LEU A 8 -16.22 45.60 -7.70
N TRP A 9 -16.39 44.63 -8.60
CA TRP A 9 -16.64 43.25 -8.23
C TRP A 9 -15.37 42.70 -7.58
N ILE A 10 -15.37 42.63 -6.24
CA ILE A 10 -14.37 41.88 -5.48
C ILE A 10 -14.57 40.41 -5.85
N SER A 11 -13.77 39.93 -6.80
CA SER A 11 -13.68 38.50 -7.13
C SER A 11 -13.07 37.80 -5.92
N SER A 12 -13.94 37.33 -5.02
CA SER A 12 -13.57 36.45 -3.93
C SER A 12 -13.18 35.10 -4.51
N HIS A 13 -11.94 35.00 -5.01
CA HIS A 13 -11.29 33.71 -5.23
C HIS A 13 -11.07 33.08 -3.85
N VAL A 14 -12.09 32.37 -3.38
CA VAL A 14 -11.90 31.35 -2.35
C VAL A 14 -10.95 30.34 -2.98
N ALA A 15 -9.69 30.38 -2.59
CA ALA A 15 -8.73 29.37 -2.99
C ALA A 15 -9.27 28.04 -2.48
N GLU A 16 -9.80 27.22 -3.39
CA GLU A 16 -10.19 25.85 -3.08
C GLU A 16 -8.96 25.17 -2.51
N ALA A 17 -8.99 24.85 -1.22
CA ALA A 17 -7.90 24.13 -0.58
C ALA A 17 -7.73 22.81 -1.33
N SER A 18 -6.59 22.65 -2.02
CA SER A 18 -6.29 21.44 -2.75
C SER A 18 -6.24 20.28 -1.76
N CYS A 19 -7.27 19.45 -1.75
CA CYS A 19 -7.32 18.28 -0.88
C CYS A 19 -6.25 17.29 -1.33
N VAL A 20 -5.39 16.87 -0.41
CA VAL A 20 -4.38 15.84 -0.67
C VAL A 20 -4.91 14.51 -0.15
N HIS A 21 -4.85 13.48 -0.99
CA HIS A 21 -5.33 12.14 -0.69
C HIS A 21 -4.13 11.19 -0.49
N PRO A 22 -3.60 11.02 0.74
CA PRO A 22 -2.50 10.10 0.97
C PRO A 22 -2.94 8.64 0.75
N ALA A 23 -2.03 7.79 0.27
CA ALA A 23 -2.23 6.36 0.12
C ALA A 23 -2.48 5.69 1.48
N TYR A 24 -1.76 6.14 2.50
CA TYR A 24 -1.88 5.66 3.88
C TYR A 24 -2.24 6.82 4.82
N PRO A 25 -3.28 6.69 5.65
CA PRO A 25 -3.61 7.69 6.67
C PRO A 25 -2.46 7.89 7.66
N HIS A 26 -2.37 9.08 8.24
CA HIS A 26 -1.42 9.38 9.30
C HIS A 26 -1.63 8.44 10.49
N LYS A 27 -0.54 7.92 11.06
CA LYS A 27 -0.51 6.91 12.13
C LYS A 27 -1.12 5.55 11.78
N SER A 28 -1.35 5.25 10.50
CA SER A 28 -1.79 3.91 10.10
C SER A 28 -0.66 2.88 10.20
N VAL A 29 -1.03 1.65 10.54
CA VAL A 29 -0.10 0.52 10.61
C VAL A 29 0.19 0.03 9.19
N VAL A 30 1.48 -0.10 8.87
CA VAL A 30 1.99 -0.57 7.59
C VAL A 30 3.03 -1.68 7.79
N GLU A 31 3.29 -2.44 6.73
CA GLU A 31 4.50 -3.23 6.58
C GLU A 31 5.47 -2.47 5.66
N TYR A 32 6.69 -2.26 6.13
CA TYR A 32 7.81 -1.67 5.40
C TYR A 32 8.75 -2.77 4.92
N TYR A 33 9.08 -2.81 3.63
CA TYR A 33 10.04 -3.77 3.10
C TYR A 33 11.48 -3.27 3.34
N SER A 34 12.24 -4.03 4.13
CA SER A 34 13.67 -3.82 4.31
C SER A 34 14.43 -4.53 3.19
N SER A 35 14.98 -3.77 2.24
CA SER A 35 15.85 -4.30 1.19
C SER A 35 17.11 -4.97 1.74
N THR A 36 17.66 -4.46 2.84
CA THR A 36 18.84 -5.03 3.51
C THR A 36 18.59 -6.43 4.10
N HIS A 37 17.40 -6.68 4.65
CA HIS A 37 17.08 -7.94 5.33
C HIS A 37 16.11 -8.81 4.54
N HIS A 38 15.68 -8.37 3.35
CA HIS A 38 14.70 -9.03 2.49
C HIS A 38 13.41 -9.46 3.21
N GLN A 39 12.87 -8.58 4.05
CA GLN A 39 11.69 -8.89 4.87
C GLN A 39 10.77 -7.69 5.10
N TRP A 40 9.50 -7.98 5.39
CA TRP A 40 8.49 -7.00 5.76
C TRP A 40 8.49 -6.77 7.27
N LEU A 41 8.71 -5.52 7.68
CA LEU A 41 8.77 -5.07 9.07
C LEU A 41 7.52 -4.27 9.40
N LEU A 42 6.92 -4.50 10.57
CA LEU A 42 5.80 -3.68 11.03
C LEU A 42 6.27 -2.27 11.43
N GLY A 43 5.53 -1.28 10.95
CA GLY A 43 5.76 0.12 11.29
C GLY A 43 4.47 0.93 11.34
N VAL A 44 4.62 2.18 11.76
CA VAL A 44 3.56 3.18 11.77
C VAL A 44 4.00 4.31 10.86
N VAL A 45 3.12 4.68 9.92
CA VAL A 45 3.44 5.70 8.93
C VAL A 45 3.03 7.10 9.42
N SER A 46 3.87 8.08 9.14
CA SER A 46 3.53 9.50 9.11
C SER A 46 3.76 10.03 7.71
N PHE A 47 3.10 11.13 7.35
CA PHE A 47 3.38 11.79 6.09
C PHE A 47 3.41 13.30 6.28
N SER A 48 4.13 13.96 5.38
CA SER A 48 4.15 15.41 5.23
C SER A 48 3.82 15.77 3.79
N THR A 49 3.34 16.99 3.57
CA THR A 49 3.08 17.53 2.24
C THR A 49 4.15 18.54 1.89
N LEU A 50 4.82 18.36 0.76
CA LEU A 50 5.76 19.34 0.21
C LEU A 50 5.03 20.17 -0.84
N GLN A 51 5.04 21.49 -0.66
CA GLN A 51 4.59 22.43 -1.67
C GLN A 51 5.82 22.97 -2.40
N ARG A 52 5.85 22.85 -3.72
CA ARG A 52 6.90 23.46 -4.53
C ARG A 52 6.57 24.93 -4.77
N ALA A 53 7.54 25.82 -4.60
CA ALA A 53 7.33 27.27 -4.72
C ALA A 53 6.83 27.71 -6.11
N ASP A 54 7.06 26.90 -7.14
CA ASP A 54 6.76 27.13 -8.54
C ASP A 54 5.61 26.25 -9.10
N GLN A 55 5.07 25.33 -8.30
CA GLN A 55 4.05 24.38 -8.76
C GLN A 55 2.88 24.27 -7.80
N GLN A 56 1.68 24.19 -8.37
CA GLN A 56 0.45 23.83 -7.65
C GLN A 56 0.45 22.36 -7.17
N THR A 57 1.45 21.58 -7.59
CA THR A 57 1.58 20.16 -7.26
C THR A 57 2.10 19.99 -5.82
N MET A 58 1.23 19.53 -4.93
CA MET A 58 1.65 19.01 -3.64
C MET A 58 2.23 17.61 -3.81
N ALA A 59 3.38 17.31 -3.21
CA ALA A 59 3.91 15.96 -3.09
C ALA A 59 3.65 15.43 -1.67
N VAL A 60 3.45 14.11 -1.52
CA VAL A 60 3.31 13.46 -0.20
C VAL A 60 4.55 12.62 0.06
N VAL A 61 5.25 12.93 1.16
CA VAL A 61 6.42 12.20 1.62
C VAL A 61 6.03 11.35 2.81
N TYR A 62 6.42 10.07 2.81
CA TYR A 62 6.10 9.14 3.90
C TYR A 62 7.32 8.84 4.75
N ASP A 63 7.16 8.88 6.05
CA ASP A 63 8.13 8.38 7.01
C ASP A 63 7.51 7.21 7.78
N VAL A 64 8.34 6.25 8.21
CA VAL A 64 7.89 5.06 8.95
C VAL A 64 8.69 4.90 10.22
N VAL A 65 8.00 4.78 11.35
CA VAL A 65 8.61 4.36 12.62
C VAL A 65 8.41 2.86 12.79
N LEU A 66 9.51 2.10 12.82
CA LEU A 66 9.48 0.65 13.00
C LEU A 66 9.11 0.28 14.45
N GLY A 67 8.29 -0.75 14.62
CA GLY A 67 7.67 -1.07 15.91
C GLY A 67 8.66 -1.38 17.05
N LEU A 68 9.49 -2.42 16.89
CA LEU A 68 10.38 -2.91 17.94
C LEU A 68 11.60 -2.01 18.16
N SER A 69 12.28 -1.62 17.08
CA SER A 69 13.51 -0.83 17.16
C SER A 69 13.25 0.67 17.36
N ARG A 70 12.02 1.14 17.17
CA ARG A 70 11.66 2.57 17.08
C ARG A 70 12.46 3.34 16.03
N GLN A 71 13.13 2.64 15.12
CA GLN A 71 13.94 3.25 14.09
C GLN A 71 13.05 4.00 13.10
N LEU A 72 13.41 5.26 12.82
CA LEU A 72 12.78 6.08 11.79
C LEU A 72 13.38 5.77 10.42
N ARG A 73 12.52 5.54 9.44
CA ARG A 73 12.84 5.48 8.00
C ARG A 73 12.19 6.68 7.35
N GLN A 74 13.00 7.57 6.79
CA GLN A 74 12.51 8.80 6.16
C GLN A 74 12.37 8.63 4.66
N ASP A 75 11.47 9.41 4.04
CA ASP A 75 11.27 9.48 2.59
C ASP A 75 11.08 8.09 1.94
N VAL A 76 10.21 7.29 2.55
CA VAL A 76 9.91 5.93 2.13
C VAL A 76 8.99 5.94 0.92
N SER A 77 9.49 5.43 -0.21
CA SER A 77 8.67 5.21 -1.41
C SER A 77 7.50 4.26 -1.13
N LEU A 78 6.34 4.54 -1.74
CA LEU A 78 5.14 3.72 -1.65
C LEU A 78 5.38 2.25 -2.06
N ASN A 79 6.36 1.98 -2.93
CA ASN A 79 6.71 0.61 -3.35
C ASN A 79 7.29 -0.23 -2.21
N PHE A 80 7.81 0.40 -1.16
CA PHE A 80 8.30 -0.27 0.04
C PHE A 80 7.23 -0.38 1.13
N LEU A 81 6.01 0.07 0.89
CA LEU A 81 4.92 0.06 1.85
C LEU A 81 3.78 -0.82 1.39
N ARG A 82 3.23 -1.63 2.30
CA ARG A 82 1.94 -2.28 2.10
C ARG A 82 1.10 -2.21 3.37
N LYS A 83 -0.23 -2.23 3.21
CA LYS A 83 -1.13 -2.55 4.32
C LYS A 83 -0.84 -4.00 4.77
N PRO A 84 -0.68 -4.27 6.08
CA PRO A 84 -0.45 -5.62 6.56
C PRO A 84 -1.56 -6.57 6.10
N LEU A 85 -1.20 -7.80 5.76
CA LEU A 85 -2.17 -8.82 5.36
C LEU A 85 -2.95 -9.31 6.59
N SER A 86 -4.18 -9.77 6.35
CA SER A 86 -5.14 -10.17 7.39
C SER A 86 -5.67 -11.59 7.14
N GLU A 87 -6.19 -12.23 8.18
CA GLU A 87 -6.86 -13.53 8.07
C GLU A 87 -8.05 -13.44 7.10
N GLY A 88 -8.23 -14.47 6.28
CA GLY A 88 -9.24 -14.54 5.22
C GLY A 88 -8.86 -13.85 3.90
N GLU A 89 -7.79 -13.04 3.84
CA GLU A 89 -7.34 -12.43 2.58
C GLU A 89 -6.84 -13.49 1.59
N LEU A 90 -7.23 -13.33 0.32
CA LEU A 90 -6.68 -14.10 -0.80
C LEU A 90 -5.27 -13.62 -1.12
N VAL A 91 -4.37 -14.57 -1.27
CA VAL A 91 -2.94 -14.33 -1.46
C VAL A 91 -2.36 -15.30 -2.47
N GLU A 92 -1.21 -14.94 -3.00
CA GLU A 92 -0.33 -15.88 -3.67
C GLU A 92 0.89 -16.16 -2.78
N VAL A 93 1.32 -17.42 -2.77
CA VAL A 93 2.48 -17.88 -2.03
C VAL A 93 3.58 -18.26 -2.99
N ARG A 94 4.78 -17.74 -2.74
CA ARG A 94 5.98 -18.11 -3.45
C ARG A 94 6.43 -19.49 -2.99
N THR A 95 6.47 -20.46 -3.89
CA THR A 95 7.10 -21.76 -3.60
C THR A 95 8.52 -21.76 -4.13
N LEU A 96 9.45 -22.19 -3.30
CA LEU A 96 10.80 -22.53 -3.74
C LEU A 96 10.75 -23.96 -4.25
N ASP A 97 10.62 -24.15 -5.56
CA ASP A 97 10.90 -25.45 -6.14
C ASP A 97 12.39 -25.75 -5.95
N HIS A 98 12.72 -26.95 -5.47
CA HIS A 98 14.09 -27.36 -5.15
C HIS A 98 14.95 -27.65 -6.41
N GLY A 99 14.81 -26.89 -7.50
CA GLY A 99 15.56 -27.09 -8.75
C GLY A 99 15.63 -25.85 -9.65
N ASP A 100 16.11 -26.01 -10.88
CA ASP A 100 16.29 -24.94 -11.89
C ASP A 100 14.97 -24.37 -12.46
N SER A 101 13.82 -24.70 -11.86
CA SER A 101 12.52 -24.21 -12.33
C SER A 101 12.26 -22.78 -11.86
N PRO A 102 11.59 -21.95 -12.67
CA PRO A 102 11.25 -20.59 -12.28
C PRO A 102 10.37 -20.60 -11.04
N THR A 103 10.63 -19.66 -10.14
CA THR A 103 9.80 -19.42 -8.95
C THR A 103 8.33 -19.28 -9.35
N SER A 104 7.49 -20.16 -8.80
CA SER A 104 6.05 -20.17 -9.03
C SER A 104 5.28 -19.54 -7.87
N TRP A 105 4.15 -18.91 -8.20
CA TRP A 105 3.22 -18.29 -7.24
C TRP A 105 1.91 -19.08 -7.26
N PHE A 106 1.47 -19.56 -6.11
CA PHE A 106 0.27 -20.38 -5.98
C PHE A 106 -0.81 -19.64 -5.20
N PRO A 107 -2.07 -19.64 -5.66
CA PRO A 107 -3.16 -19.01 -4.92
C PRO A 107 -3.42 -19.73 -3.60
N GLY A 108 -3.88 -18.97 -2.61
CA GLY A 108 -4.29 -19.50 -1.32
C GLY A 108 -5.00 -18.44 -0.47
N GLN A 109 -5.36 -18.83 0.74
CA GLN A 109 -6.06 -17.98 1.70
C GLN A 109 -5.34 -17.98 3.05
N ILE A 110 -5.15 -16.81 3.65
CA ILE A 110 -4.54 -16.71 4.98
C ILE A 110 -5.51 -17.29 6.03
N THR A 111 -5.11 -18.38 6.68
CA THR A 111 -5.87 -19.00 7.79
C THR A 111 -5.51 -18.40 9.13
N ARG A 112 -4.25 -17.96 9.31
CA ARG A 112 -3.76 -17.38 10.56
C ARG A 112 -2.61 -16.41 10.34
N VAL A 113 -2.60 -15.31 11.09
CA VAL A 113 -1.47 -14.37 11.12
C VAL A 113 -0.70 -14.52 12.45
N ARG A 114 0.59 -14.83 12.37
CA ARG A 114 1.47 -14.98 13.55
C ARG A 114 2.45 -13.81 13.63
N ARG A 115 2.56 -13.21 14.81
CA ARG A 115 3.66 -12.27 15.10
C ARG A 115 4.93 -13.07 15.35
N VAL A 116 6.01 -12.71 14.67
CA VAL A 116 7.35 -13.28 14.87
C VAL A 116 8.33 -12.14 15.19
N ALA A 117 9.51 -12.46 15.72
CA ALA A 117 10.49 -11.45 16.12
C ALA A 117 10.84 -10.47 14.98
N THR A 118 10.86 -10.97 13.75
CA THR A 118 11.23 -10.22 12.55
C THR A 118 10.04 -9.59 11.80
N GLY A 119 8.80 -9.77 12.26
CA GLY A 119 7.62 -9.26 11.56
C GLY A 119 6.41 -10.19 11.69
N ARG A 120 5.89 -10.64 10.55
CA ARG A 120 4.74 -11.55 10.48
C ARG A 120 5.06 -12.81 9.67
N ALA A 121 4.55 -13.94 10.16
CA ALA A 121 4.44 -15.17 9.41
C ALA A 121 2.95 -15.47 9.16
N TYR A 122 2.66 -16.11 8.05
CA TYR A 122 1.30 -16.34 7.56
C TYR A 122 1.09 -17.83 7.39
N SER A 123 0.11 -18.40 8.08
CA SER A 123 -0.40 -19.73 7.77
C SER A 123 -1.44 -19.59 6.66
N ILE A 124 -1.29 -20.37 5.60
CA ILE A 124 -2.01 -20.22 4.34
C ILE A 124 -2.48 -21.58 3.86
N LEU A 125 -3.76 -21.68 3.53
CA LEU A 125 -4.34 -22.83 2.84
C LEU A 125 -4.11 -22.68 1.34
N LEU A 126 -3.32 -23.56 0.75
CA LEU A 126 -3.02 -23.59 -0.69
C LEU A 126 -4.05 -24.42 -1.45
N GLU A 127 -4.50 -23.91 -2.59
CA GLU A 127 -5.37 -24.61 -3.53
C GLU A 127 -4.54 -25.03 -4.75
N LYS A 128 -4.32 -26.34 -4.93
CA LYS A 128 -3.54 -26.90 -6.06
C LYS A 128 -4.40 -27.82 -6.91
N GLY A 129 -5.32 -27.23 -7.68
CA GLY A 129 -6.21 -27.99 -8.56
C GLY A 129 -6.97 -29.08 -7.81
N ASP A 130 -6.76 -30.35 -8.19
CA ASP A 130 -7.43 -31.51 -7.61
C ASP A 130 -6.73 -32.09 -6.36
N GLU A 131 -5.58 -31.55 -5.97
CA GLU A 131 -4.89 -31.99 -4.75
C GLU A 131 -5.60 -31.49 -3.49
N PRO A 132 -5.60 -32.26 -2.38
CA PRO A 132 -6.16 -31.80 -1.12
C PRO A 132 -5.45 -30.53 -0.65
N ALA A 133 -6.23 -29.58 -0.13
CA ALA A 133 -5.71 -28.31 0.33
C ALA A 133 -4.63 -28.51 1.41
N GLN A 134 -3.49 -27.83 1.23
CA GLN A 134 -2.33 -27.95 2.11
C GLN A 134 -2.14 -26.66 2.90
N GLU A 135 -2.03 -26.74 4.22
CA GLU A 135 -1.65 -25.59 5.04
C GLU A 135 -0.12 -25.45 5.12
N VAL A 136 0.39 -24.28 4.74
CA VAL A 136 1.81 -23.92 4.84
C VAL A 136 1.98 -22.69 5.71
N THR A 137 3.13 -22.54 6.37
CA THR A 137 3.47 -21.30 7.08
C THR A 137 4.71 -20.67 6.46
N VAL A 138 4.58 -19.43 6.00
CA VAL A 138 5.61 -18.73 5.23
C VAL A 138 5.85 -17.32 5.77
N PRO A 139 7.06 -16.75 5.57
CA PRO A 139 7.33 -15.36 5.93
C PRO A 139 6.60 -14.40 4.98
N GLY A 140 6.38 -13.16 5.41
CA GLY A 140 5.65 -12.18 4.61
C GLY A 140 6.27 -11.83 3.24
N VAL A 141 7.57 -12.12 3.01
CA VAL A 141 8.24 -11.89 1.72
C VAL A 141 7.82 -12.92 0.65
N ASP A 142 7.35 -14.08 1.09
CA ASP A 142 6.86 -15.16 0.23
C ASP A 142 5.35 -15.08 0.02
N VAL A 143 4.72 -13.97 0.40
CA VAL A 143 3.27 -13.77 0.31
C VAL A 143 2.97 -12.42 -0.30
N ARG A 144 2.08 -12.39 -1.29
CA ARG A 144 1.51 -11.16 -1.86
C ARG A 144 0.00 -11.28 -1.99
N ARG A 145 -0.72 -10.16 -2.06
CA ARG A 145 -2.18 -10.20 -2.30
C ARG A 145 -2.47 -10.80 -3.67
N PHE A 146 -3.47 -11.66 -3.72
CA PHE A 146 -4.05 -12.16 -4.95
C PHE A 146 -5.30 -11.36 -5.26
N PHE A 147 -5.46 -10.95 -6.51
CA PHE A 147 -6.65 -10.28 -6.99
C PHE A 147 -7.23 -11.10 -8.13
N PRO A 148 -8.28 -11.91 -7.88
CA PRO A 148 -8.91 -12.71 -8.92
C PRO A 148 -9.33 -11.85 -10.11
N GLU A 149 -9.33 -12.44 -11.30
CA GLU A 149 -9.88 -11.78 -12.48
C GLU A 149 -11.31 -11.30 -12.22
N ARG A 150 -11.67 -10.16 -12.80
CA ARG A 150 -12.97 -9.50 -12.63
C ARG A 150 -13.30 -9.05 -11.20
N SER A 151 -12.39 -9.23 -10.24
CA SER A 151 -12.58 -8.71 -8.89
C SER A 151 -12.50 -7.18 -8.88
N ARG A 152 -13.30 -6.56 -8.01
CA ARG A 152 -13.24 -5.12 -7.77
C ARG A 152 -12.10 -4.81 -6.82
N VAL A 153 -11.24 -3.89 -7.21
CA VAL A 153 -10.08 -3.46 -6.42
C VAL A 153 -10.07 -1.95 -6.24
N ARG A 154 -9.33 -1.46 -5.24
CA ARG A 154 -9.01 -0.04 -5.11
C ARG A 154 -7.57 0.19 -5.56
N ILE A 155 -7.37 1.17 -6.43
CA ILE A 155 -6.08 1.51 -7.01
C ILE A 155 -5.74 2.93 -6.57
N TYR A 156 -4.55 3.12 -6.02
CA TYR A 156 -4.07 4.45 -5.68
C TYR A 156 -3.52 5.13 -6.94
N ARG A 157 -4.06 6.31 -7.29
CA ARG A 157 -3.76 7.06 -8.52
C ARG A 157 -3.06 8.39 -8.22
N GLY A 158 -2.18 8.38 -7.23
CA GLY A 158 -1.46 9.56 -6.77
C GLY A 158 -2.30 10.41 -5.82
N ASN A 159 -1.66 11.43 -5.24
CA ASN A 159 -2.22 12.19 -4.12
C ASN A 159 -3.27 13.23 -4.52
N VAL A 160 -3.44 13.49 -5.83
CA VAL A 160 -4.49 14.36 -6.37
C VAL A 160 -5.80 13.58 -6.56
N LEU A 161 -5.73 12.34 -7.05
CA LEU A 161 -6.93 11.50 -7.30
C LEU A 161 -7.26 10.56 -6.14
N GLY A 162 -6.26 10.18 -5.34
CA GLY A 162 -6.41 9.23 -4.25
C GLY A 162 -6.72 7.81 -4.72
N TRP A 163 -7.56 7.12 -3.95
CA TRP A 163 -7.94 5.73 -4.18
C TRP A 163 -9.21 5.63 -5.02
N VAL A 164 -9.09 5.13 -6.25
CA VAL A 164 -10.21 4.91 -7.18
C VAL A 164 -10.58 3.43 -7.26
N THR A 165 -11.83 3.12 -7.61
CA THR A 165 -12.27 1.74 -7.85
C THR A 165 -11.91 1.32 -9.28
N GLY A 166 -11.42 0.08 -9.42
CA GLY A 166 -11.16 -0.57 -10.71
C GLY A 166 -11.59 -2.03 -10.69
N VAL A 167 -11.46 -2.69 -11.83
CA VAL A 167 -11.74 -4.12 -12.02
C VAL A 167 -10.50 -4.76 -12.64
N ILE A 168 -10.09 -5.92 -12.13
CA ILE A 168 -9.00 -6.70 -12.73
C ILE A 168 -9.46 -7.23 -14.09
N ALA A 169 -8.71 -6.91 -15.15
CA ALA A 169 -8.98 -7.40 -16.49
C ALA A 169 -8.73 -8.90 -16.60
N ASP A 170 -9.41 -9.55 -17.54
CA ASP A 170 -9.12 -10.94 -17.93
C ASP A 170 -7.73 -10.98 -18.59
N SER A 171 -6.92 -12.01 -18.28
CA SER A 171 -5.57 -12.19 -18.83
C SER A 171 -5.51 -12.93 -20.16
#